data_AF-T1BS22-F1
#
_entry.id   AF-T1BS22-F1
#
_cell.length_a   1.000
_cell.length_b   1.000
_cell.length_c   1.000
_cell.angle_alpha   90.00
_cell.angle_beta   90.00
_cell.angle_gamma   90.00
#
_symmetry.space_group_name_H-M   'P 1'
#
loop_
_entity.id
_entity.type
_entity.pdbx_description
1 polymer ?
#
loop_
_entity_poly.entity_id
_entity_poly.type
_entity_poly.pdbx_seq_one_letter_code
_entity_poly.pdbx_strand_id
1 'polypeptide(L)'
;TTTLKMFTDMIFPTSGEAFINGISVQRERKQALSSCGTLIESPEIYPSLSPREALDMVGGLRGLPAPEIRDRTAAVLEEVQMTEWADRKVGRFSKGMKQRINIAAALLSDPEVVLLDEPSTGLDPRGMAEVRSIIKTLKKGHRLIFMSSHILSEVIDVCDEVALVNQGKLLFYDTLANVNARLGRGATSVDLAFTRPVSDADLAAHVATLPGVSGVNRVDGARATALVTGGPEAQAQVLAQLAATGLGLVSFQPSRSALEEIYLREISKGDS
;
A
#
# COMPACT_ATOMS: atom_id res chain seq x y z
N THR A 1 -7.43 -0.99 -9.62
CA THR A 1 -7.81 -1.96 -10.66
C THR A 1 -7.80 -1.46 -12.11
N THR A 2 -8.67 -0.54 -12.59
CA THR A 2 -8.80 -0.23 -14.04
C THR A 2 -7.48 0.16 -14.73
N THR A 3 -6.68 1.01 -14.10
CA THR A 3 -5.37 1.41 -14.64
C THR A 3 -4.41 0.23 -14.82
N LEU A 4 -4.34 -0.67 -13.83
CA LEU A 4 -3.49 -1.87 -13.93
C LEU A 4 -4.02 -2.80 -15.02
N LYS A 5 -5.34 -2.95 -15.16
CA LYS A 5 -5.95 -3.73 -16.25
C LYS A 5 -5.57 -3.19 -17.63
N MET A 6 -5.47 -1.87 -17.80
CA MET A 6 -4.98 -1.25 -19.03
C MET A 6 -3.49 -1.52 -19.27
N PHE A 7 -2.65 -1.49 -18.22
CA PHE A 7 -1.23 -1.88 -18.33
C PHE A 7 -1.03 -3.36 -18.70
N THR A 8 -2.01 -4.21 -18.45
CA THR A 8 -1.96 -5.65 -18.78
C THR A 8 -2.73 -6.03 -20.04
N ASP A 9 -3.25 -5.06 -20.80
CA ASP A 9 -4.09 -5.30 -21.98
C ASP A 9 -5.32 -6.19 -21.70
N MET A 10 -5.88 -6.09 -20.49
CA MET A 10 -7.16 -6.73 -20.13
C MET A 10 -8.34 -5.82 -20.49
N ILE A 11 -8.11 -4.51 -20.55
CA ILE A 11 -9.08 -3.49 -20.94
C ILE A 11 -8.37 -2.50 -21.87
N PHE A 12 -9.03 -2.12 -22.96
CA PHE A 12 -8.52 -1.08 -23.86
C PHE A 12 -8.80 0.32 -23.31
N PRO A 13 -7.83 1.24 -23.35
CA PRO A 13 -8.07 2.63 -23.00
C PRO A 13 -9.02 3.27 -24.02
N THR A 14 -9.96 4.10 -23.55
CA THR A 14 -10.83 4.89 -24.45
C THR A 14 -10.01 5.90 -25.27
N SER A 15 -8.92 6.41 -24.68
CA SER A 15 -7.95 7.30 -25.32
C SER A 15 -6.63 7.24 -24.57
N GLY A 16 -5.52 7.61 -25.23
CA GLY A 16 -4.17 7.52 -24.67
C GLY A 16 -3.52 6.17 -24.90
N GLU A 17 -2.27 6.02 -24.44
CA GLU A 17 -1.46 4.82 -24.63
C GLU A 17 -0.72 4.48 -23.33
N ALA A 18 -0.51 3.18 -23.10
CA ALA A 18 0.27 2.67 -21.99
C ALA A 18 1.56 2.04 -22.52
N PHE A 19 2.68 2.32 -21.84
CA PHE A 19 3.99 1.81 -22.20
C PHE A 19 4.63 1.08 -21.02
N ILE A 20 5.23 -0.07 -21.29
CA ILE A 20 6.09 -0.80 -20.35
C ILE A 20 7.46 -0.94 -21.00
N ASN A 21 8.51 -0.49 -20.33
CA ASN A 21 9.87 -0.44 -20.88
C ASN A 21 9.95 0.26 -22.26
N GLY A 22 9.13 1.30 -22.47
CA GLY A 22 9.04 2.04 -23.73
C GLY A 22 8.23 1.35 -24.84
N ILE A 23 7.68 0.16 -24.58
CA ILE A 23 6.93 -0.65 -25.56
C ILE A 23 5.43 -0.45 -25.33
N SER A 24 4.70 -0.14 -26.40
CA SER A 24 3.25 0.04 -26.33
C SER A 24 2.54 -1.26 -25.98
N VAL A 25 1.79 -1.25 -24.88
CA VAL A 25 1.02 -2.41 -24.42
C VAL A 25 -0.08 -2.77 -25.43
N GLN A 26 -0.74 -1.78 -26.03
CA GLN A 26 -1.86 -2.00 -26.95
C GLN A 26 -1.40 -2.46 -28.34
N ARG A 27 -0.21 -2.05 -28.80
CA ARG A 27 0.30 -2.40 -30.14
C ARG A 27 1.19 -3.64 -30.13
N GLU A 28 2.02 -3.78 -29.10
CA GLU A 28 3.09 -4.80 -29.01
C GLU A 28 2.97 -5.60 -27.70
N ARG A 29 1.74 -5.95 -27.33
CA ARG A 29 1.38 -6.63 -26.07
C ARG A 29 2.34 -7.72 -25.61
N LYS A 30 2.63 -8.70 -26.47
CA LYS A 30 3.48 -9.85 -26.10
C LYS A 30 4.87 -9.40 -25.65
N GLN A 31 5.43 -8.41 -26.35
CA GLN A 31 6.75 -7.89 -26.03
C GLN A 31 6.68 -7.00 -24.78
N ALA A 32 5.70 -6.11 -24.68
CA ALA A 32 5.51 -5.24 -23.51
C ALA A 32 5.30 -6.04 -22.21
N LEU A 33 4.59 -7.18 -22.27
CA LEU A 33 4.31 -8.02 -21.11
C LEU A 33 5.35 -9.12 -20.87
N SER A 34 6.30 -9.32 -21.78
CA SER A 34 7.32 -10.39 -21.62
C SER A 34 8.23 -10.17 -20.41
N SER A 35 8.49 -8.90 -20.06
CA SER A 35 9.27 -8.51 -18.87
C SER A 35 8.40 -8.20 -17.65
N CYS A 36 7.11 -8.55 -17.69
CA CYS A 36 6.12 -8.11 -16.71
C CYS A 36 5.48 -9.30 -15.96
N GLY A 37 5.58 -9.29 -14.64
CA GLY A 37 4.88 -10.19 -13.73
C GLY A 37 3.61 -9.54 -13.23
N THR A 38 2.47 -10.21 -13.33
CA THR A 38 1.17 -9.58 -13.00
C THR A 38 0.39 -10.39 -12.00
N LEU A 39 -0.10 -9.72 -10.96
CA LEU A 39 -1.13 -10.19 -10.06
C LEU A 39 -2.27 -9.19 -10.10
N ILE A 40 -3.27 -9.44 -10.95
CA ILE A 40 -4.45 -8.58 -11.10
C ILE A 40 -5.64 -9.31 -10.50
N GLU A 41 -6.43 -8.59 -9.69
CA GLU A 41 -7.52 -9.17 -8.90
C GLU A 41 -7.02 -10.29 -7.96
N SER A 42 -7.78 -11.39 -7.85
CA SER A 42 -7.45 -12.52 -6.98
C SER A 42 -7.64 -13.82 -7.76
N PRO A 43 -6.64 -14.23 -8.58
CA PRO A 43 -6.74 -15.45 -9.35
C PRO A 43 -6.85 -16.65 -8.40
N GLU A 44 -7.74 -17.58 -8.74
CA GLU A 44 -7.89 -18.82 -7.99
C GLU A 44 -6.93 -19.89 -8.49
N ILE A 45 -6.28 -20.56 -7.55
CA ILE A 45 -5.44 -21.72 -7.81
C ILE A 45 -6.29 -22.98 -7.62
N TYR A 46 -6.21 -23.91 -8.56
CA TYR A 46 -6.91 -25.19 -8.48
C TYR A 46 -6.61 -25.90 -7.14
N PRO A 47 -7.63 -26.19 -6.30
CA PRO A 47 -7.43 -26.75 -4.96
C PRO A 47 -6.71 -28.11 -4.94
N SER A 48 -6.79 -28.85 -6.05
CA SER A 48 -6.17 -30.15 -6.25
C SER A 48 -4.70 -30.09 -6.65
N LEU A 49 -4.14 -28.91 -6.94
CA LEU A 49 -2.74 -28.74 -7.27
C LEU A 49 -1.91 -28.41 -6.01
N SER A 50 -0.64 -28.77 -6.03
CA SER A 50 0.39 -28.22 -5.15
C SER A 50 0.92 -26.89 -5.71
N PRO A 51 1.60 -26.06 -4.90
CA PRO A 51 2.29 -24.87 -5.41
C PRO A 51 3.21 -25.17 -6.59
N ARG A 52 3.98 -26.27 -6.52
CA ARG A 52 4.86 -26.69 -7.62
C ARG A 52 4.08 -27.00 -8.88
N GLU A 53 3.03 -27.81 -8.79
CA GLU A 53 2.18 -28.16 -9.94
C GLU A 53 1.49 -26.92 -10.54
N ALA A 54 1.04 -25.99 -9.69
CA ALA A 54 0.41 -24.74 -10.12
C ALA A 54 1.41 -23.82 -10.84
N LEU A 55 2.63 -23.67 -10.33
CA LEU A 55 3.68 -22.86 -10.96
C LEU A 55 4.17 -23.53 -12.25
N ASP A 56 4.28 -24.85 -12.29
CA ASP A 56 4.62 -25.59 -13.50
C ASP A 56 3.58 -25.36 -14.61
N MET A 57 2.29 -25.40 -14.27
CA MET A 57 1.20 -25.07 -15.19
C MET A 57 1.30 -23.63 -15.70
N VAL A 58 1.54 -22.65 -14.81
CA VAL A 58 1.70 -21.24 -15.20
C VAL A 58 2.91 -21.04 -16.11
N GLY A 59 4.04 -21.67 -15.79
CA GLY A 59 5.27 -21.61 -16.59
C GLY A 59 5.07 -22.18 -17.99
N GLY A 60 4.36 -23.31 -18.09
CA GLY A 60 4.01 -23.93 -19.37
C GLY A 60 3.12 -23.03 -20.23
N LEU A 61 2.12 -22.37 -19.62
CA LEU A 61 1.27 -21.40 -20.31
C LEU A 61 2.03 -20.16 -20.80
N ARG A 62 3.11 -19.78 -20.11
CA ARG A 62 4.02 -18.70 -20.53
C ARG A 62 5.07 -19.14 -21.55
N GLY A 63 5.15 -20.43 -21.87
CA GLY A 63 6.10 -20.96 -22.84
C GLY A 63 7.54 -21.08 -22.32
N LEU A 64 7.73 -21.13 -20.99
CA LEU A 64 9.05 -21.34 -20.40
C LEU A 64 9.53 -22.79 -20.63
N PRO A 65 10.82 -23.03 -20.91
CA PRO A 65 11.39 -24.38 -20.97
C PRO A 65 11.23 -25.13 -19.63
N ALA A 66 10.94 -26.43 -19.68
CA ALA A 66 10.74 -27.23 -18.46
C ALA A 66 11.90 -27.17 -17.43
N PRO A 67 13.19 -27.18 -17.84
CA PRO A 67 14.30 -27.00 -16.89
C PRO A 67 14.26 -25.63 -16.20
N GLU A 68 13.93 -24.58 -16.96
CA GLU A 68 13.81 -23.22 -16.44
C GLU A 68 12.63 -23.12 -15.46
N ILE A 69 11.47 -23.68 -15.81
CA ILE A 69 10.30 -23.75 -14.92
C ILE A 69 10.69 -24.37 -13.58
N ARG A 70 11.35 -25.53 -13.60
CA ARG A 70 11.73 -26.24 -12.36
C ARG A 70 12.64 -25.36 -11.48
N ASP A 71 13.65 -24.75 -12.07
CA ASP A 71 14.65 -23.98 -11.34
C ASP A 71 14.03 -22.66 -10.83
N ARG A 72 13.21 -21.99 -11.66
CA ARG A 72 12.45 -20.79 -11.28
C ARG A 72 11.40 -21.08 -10.21
N THR A 73 10.66 -22.17 -10.31
CA THR A 73 9.66 -22.60 -9.32
C THR A 73 10.29 -22.75 -7.94
N ALA A 74 11.47 -23.37 -7.86
CA ALA A 74 12.20 -23.48 -6.59
C ALA A 74 12.59 -22.10 -6.03
N ALA A 75 13.16 -21.23 -6.87
CA ALA A 75 13.57 -19.88 -6.47
C ALA A 75 12.38 -19.02 -5.99
N VAL A 76 11.29 -18.96 -6.76
CA VAL A 76 10.15 -18.11 -6.39
C VAL A 76 9.42 -18.62 -5.14
N LEU A 77 9.38 -19.94 -4.92
CA LEU A 77 8.82 -20.49 -3.69
C LEU A 77 9.66 -20.14 -2.46
N GLU A 78 10.98 -20.03 -2.61
CA GLU A 78 11.85 -19.52 -1.56
C GLU A 78 11.59 -18.02 -1.32
N GLU A 79 11.53 -17.21 -2.39
CA GLU A 79 11.26 -15.77 -2.30
C GLU A 79 9.94 -15.45 -1.58
N VAL A 80 8.89 -16.27 -1.80
CA VAL A 80 7.59 -16.10 -1.13
C VAL A 80 7.43 -16.94 0.16
N GLN A 81 8.51 -17.54 0.65
CA GLN A 81 8.51 -18.35 1.87
C GLN A 81 7.46 -19.46 1.84
N MET A 82 7.42 -20.24 0.75
CA MET A 82 6.48 -21.34 0.53
C MET A 82 7.15 -22.71 0.28
N THR A 83 8.47 -22.81 0.40
CA THR A 83 9.25 -24.04 0.14
C THR A 83 8.75 -25.26 0.92
N GLU A 84 8.44 -25.12 2.21
CA GLU A 84 7.96 -26.24 3.06
C GLU A 84 6.59 -26.79 2.65
N TRP A 85 5.84 -26.01 1.86
CA TRP A 85 4.49 -26.35 1.39
C TRP A 85 4.45 -26.66 -0.10
N ALA A 86 5.60 -26.70 -0.79
CA ALA A 86 5.71 -26.80 -2.24
C ALA A 86 4.94 -27.98 -2.85
N ASP A 87 4.85 -29.09 -2.10
CA ASP A 87 4.24 -30.34 -2.55
C ASP A 87 2.90 -30.66 -1.84
N ARG A 88 2.39 -29.74 -1.00
CA ARG A 88 1.09 -29.88 -0.33
C ARG A 88 -0.03 -29.31 -1.19
N LYS A 89 -1.20 -29.96 -1.17
CA LYS A 89 -2.37 -29.50 -1.95
C LYS A 89 -2.92 -28.16 -1.43
N VAL A 90 -3.13 -27.23 -2.35
CA VAL A 90 -3.53 -25.83 -2.09
C VAL A 90 -4.94 -25.73 -1.50
N GLY A 91 -5.79 -26.73 -1.66
CA GLY A 91 -7.15 -26.71 -1.13
C GLY A 91 -7.25 -26.53 0.39
N ARG A 92 -6.19 -26.82 1.14
CA ARG A 92 -6.12 -26.62 2.61
C ARG A 92 -5.42 -25.33 3.02
N PHE A 93 -4.98 -24.51 2.08
CA PHE A 93 -4.18 -23.33 2.36
C PHE A 93 -5.05 -22.15 2.77
N SER A 94 -4.52 -21.32 3.67
CA SER A 94 -5.13 -20.04 4.01
C SER A 94 -5.13 -19.12 2.80
N LYS A 95 -5.96 -18.07 2.83
CA LYS A 95 -5.97 -17.06 1.77
C LYS A 95 -4.59 -16.40 1.59
N GLY A 96 -3.86 -16.16 2.69
CA GLY A 96 -2.50 -15.60 2.64
C GLY A 96 -1.50 -16.52 1.95
N MET A 97 -1.57 -17.83 2.21
CA MET A 97 -0.72 -18.81 1.51
C MET A 97 -1.04 -18.88 0.01
N LYS A 98 -2.32 -18.85 -0.37
CA LYS A 98 -2.73 -18.79 -1.80
C LYS A 98 -2.23 -17.52 -2.47
N GLN A 99 -2.32 -16.39 -1.77
CA GLN A 99 -1.84 -15.11 -2.26
C GLN A 99 -0.32 -15.11 -2.49
N ARG A 100 0.45 -15.74 -1.60
CA ARG A 100 1.90 -15.91 -1.78
C ARG A 100 2.24 -16.74 -3.02
N ILE A 101 1.47 -17.79 -3.31
CA ILE A 101 1.65 -18.56 -4.55
C ILE A 101 1.28 -17.72 -5.78
N ASN A 102 0.24 -16.89 -5.71
CA ASN A 102 -0.11 -15.96 -6.78
C ASN A 102 1.01 -14.93 -7.05
N ILE A 103 1.65 -14.42 -6.00
CA ILE A 103 2.84 -13.56 -6.12
C ILE A 103 4.01 -14.36 -6.76
N ALA A 104 4.25 -15.60 -6.32
CA ALA A 104 5.27 -16.46 -6.93
C ALA A 104 5.01 -16.70 -8.42
N ALA A 105 3.74 -16.89 -8.81
CA ALA A 105 3.35 -17.01 -10.20
C ALA A 105 3.63 -15.73 -10.98
N ALA A 106 3.46 -14.53 -10.40
CA ALA A 106 3.87 -13.28 -11.04
C ALA A 106 5.39 -13.20 -11.25
N LEU A 107 6.20 -13.75 -10.34
CA LEU A 107 7.67 -13.70 -10.37
C LEU A 107 8.35 -14.78 -11.21
N LEU A 108 7.59 -15.78 -11.68
CA LEU A 108 8.14 -17.01 -12.28
C LEU A 108 9.10 -16.72 -13.45
N SER A 109 8.78 -15.74 -14.29
CA SER A 109 9.56 -15.35 -15.49
C SER A 109 10.71 -14.37 -15.21
N ASP A 110 11.07 -14.16 -13.95
CA ASP A 110 12.03 -13.15 -13.50
C ASP A 110 11.80 -11.74 -14.05
N PRO A 111 10.59 -11.19 -13.88
CA PRO A 111 10.23 -9.94 -14.53
C PRO A 111 10.98 -8.74 -13.93
N GLU A 112 11.31 -7.78 -14.79
CA GLU A 112 11.82 -6.47 -14.38
C GLU A 112 10.72 -5.59 -13.77
N VAL A 113 9.47 -5.79 -14.19
CA VAL A 113 8.30 -5.03 -13.70
C VAL A 113 7.27 -5.98 -13.09
N VAL A 114 6.83 -5.70 -11.86
CA VAL A 114 5.80 -6.48 -11.17
C VAL A 114 4.60 -5.59 -10.88
N LEU A 115 3.44 -5.93 -11.46
CA LEU A 115 2.17 -5.23 -11.23
C LEU A 115 1.32 -6.01 -10.22
N LEU A 116 0.99 -5.39 -9.09
CA LEU A 116 0.21 -6.01 -8.00
C LEU A 116 -1.07 -5.22 -7.73
N ASP A 117 -2.23 -5.77 -8.05
CA ASP A 117 -3.53 -5.18 -7.68
C ASP A 117 -3.93 -5.69 -6.30
N GLU A 118 -3.92 -4.81 -5.29
CA GLU A 118 -4.42 -5.09 -3.95
C GLU A 118 -3.80 -6.35 -3.29
N PRO A 119 -2.45 -6.49 -3.24
CA PRO A 119 -1.78 -7.75 -2.94
C PRO A 119 -2.05 -8.30 -1.53
N SER A 120 -2.48 -7.47 -0.58
CA SER A 120 -2.77 -7.87 0.80
C SER A 120 -4.28 -7.93 1.11
N THR A 121 -5.14 -7.71 0.13
CA THR A 121 -6.57 -7.48 0.37
C THR A 121 -7.31 -8.69 0.91
N GLY A 122 -8.01 -8.45 2.03
CA GLY A 122 -8.80 -9.44 2.76
C GLY A 122 -7.97 -10.61 3.32
N LEU A 123 -6.68 -10.39 3.57
CA LEU A 123 -5.87 -11.24 4.41
C LEU A 123 -6.06 -10.87 5.89
N ASP A 124 -5.74 -11.79 6.79
CA ASP A 124 -5.65 -11.48 8.21
C ASP A 124 -4.38 -10.64 8.50
N PRO A 125 -4.26 -10.01 9.68
CA PRO A 125 -3.11 -9.13 9.98
C PRO A 125 -1.76 -9.81 9.81
N ARG A 126 -1.68 -11.12 10.09
CA ARG A 126 -0.47 -11.91 9.87
C ARG A 126 -0.16 -12.08 8.38
N GLY A 127 -1.13 -12.49 7.57
CA GLY A 127 -0.95 -12.64 6.12
C GLY A 127 -0.59 -11.32 5.43
N MET A 128 -1.18 -10.21 5.88
CA MET A 128 -0.80 -8.86 5.40
C MET A 128 0.68 -8.56 5.72
N ALA A 129 1.13 -8.85 6.95
CA ALA A 129 2.53 -8.64 7.33
C ALA A 129 3.50 -9.54 6.53
N GLU A 130 3.13 -10.79 6.28
CA GLU A 130 3.90 -11.73 5.46
C GLU A 130 4.03 -11.21 4.02
N VAL A 131 2.94 -10.78 3.38
CA VAL A 131 2.96 -10.21 2.02
C VAL A 131 3.81 -8.93 1.97
N ARG A 132 3.67 -8.03 2.93
CA ARG A 132 4.53 -6.81 3.00
C ARG A 132 6.00 -7.17 3.11
N SER A 133 6.35 -8.16 3.93
CA SER A 133 7.74 -8.62 4.05
C SER A 133 8.30 -9.17 2.74
N ILE A 134 7.47 -9.90 1.99
CA ILE A 134 7.83 -10.40 0.66
C ILE A 134 8.08 -9.22 -0.29
N ILE A 135 7.14 -8.28 -0.40
CA ILE A 135 7.30 -7.12 -1.31
C ILE A 135 8.56 -6.30 -0.96
N LYS A 136 8.83 -6.08 0.33
CA LYS A 136 10.06 -5.42 0.81
C LYS A 136 11.33 -6.16 0.39
N THR A 137 11.28 -7.49 0.34
CA THR A 137 12.42 -8.31 -0.09
C THR A 137 12.60 -8.22 -1.61
N LEU A 138 11.51 -8.33 -2.37
CA LEU A 138 11.51 -8.22 -3.83
C LEU A 138 12.05 -6.87 -4.30
N LYS A 139 11.70 -5.79 -3.59
CA LYS A 139 12.18 -4.42 -3.85
C LYS A 139 13.69 -4.26 -3.72
N LYS A 140 14.39 -5.08 -2.92
CA LYS A 140 15.86 -5.01 -2.80
C LYS A 140 16.59 -5.55 -4.03
N GLY A 141 15.88 -6.22 -4.93
CA GLY A 141 16.41 -6.72 -6.18
C GLY A 141 16.45 -5.65 -7.28
N HIS A 142 16.39 -6.11 -8.53
CA HIS A 142 16.43 -5.28 -9.74
C HIS A 142 15.04 -4.92 -10.29
N ARG A 143 13.97 -5.21 -9.52
CA ARG A 143 12.58 -5.18 -10.00
C ARG A 143 11.89 -3.88 -9.62
N LEU A 144 11.16 -3.29 -10.56
CA LEU A 144 10.16 -2.25 -10.29
C LEU A 144 8.88 -2.93 -9.81
N ILE A 145 8.36 -2.54 -8.65
CA ILE A 145 7.07 -3.02 -8.15
C ILE A 145 6.06 -1.88 -8.20
N PHE A 146 5.01 -2.05 -9.00
CA PHE A 146 3.88 -1.14 -9.07
C PHE A 146 2.68 -1.79 -8.41
N MET A 147 2.22 -1.26 -7.28
CA MET A 147 1.08 -1.82 -6.56
C MET A 147 -0.05 -0.81 -6.35
N SER A 148 -1.29 -1.31 -6.38
CA SER A 148 -2.45 -0.59 -5.86
C SER A 148 -2.75 -1.06 -4.44
N SER A 149 -3.15 -0.13 -3.59
CA SER A 149 -3.68 -0.43 -2.25
C SER A 149 -4.56 0.72 -1.80
N HIS A 150 -5.70 0.38 -1.18
CA HIS A 150 -6.53 1.33 -0.45
C HIS A 150 -6.11 1.47 1.03
N ILE A 151 -5.12 0.68 1.47
CA ILE A 151 -4.63 0.66 2.85
C ILE A 151 -3.37 1.52 2.92
N LEU A 152 -3.52 2.77 3.35
CA LEU A 152 -2.42 3.74 3.41
C LEU A 152 -1.22 3.24 4.23
N SER A 153 -1.48 2.57 5.36
CA SER A 153 -0.42 2.01 6.21
C SER A 153 0.45 0.96 5.50
N GLU A 154 -0.06 0.28 4.48
CA GLU A 154 0.73 -0.63 3.64
C GLU A 154 1.62 0.14 2.67
N VAL A 155 1.05 1.16 2.01
CA VAL A 155 1.78 2.02 1.06
C VAL A 155 2.97 2.69 1.75
N ILE A 156 2.76 3.26 2.93
CA ILE A 156 3.80 3.95 3.71
C ILE A 156 4.91 3.01 4.14
N ASP A 157 4.56 1.76 4.47
CA ASP A 157 5.51 0.77 4.98
C ASP A 157 6.39 0.17 3.87
N VAL A 158 5.90 0.12 2.63
CA VAL A 158 6.51 -0.67 1.55
C VAL A 158 7.04 0.18 0.39
N CYS A 159 6.29 1.19 -0.04
CA CYS A 159 6.58 1.95 -1.26
C CYS A 159 7.71 2.98 -1.06
N ASP A 160 8.31 3.44 -2.15
CA ASP A 160 9.22 4.63 -2.15
C ASP A 160 8.47 5.88 -2.62
N GLU A 161 7.56 5.68 -3.56
CA GLU A 161 6.77 6.69 -4.23
C GLU A 161 5.30 6.33 -4.15
N VAL A 162 4.46 7.35 -4.19
CA VAL A 162 3.02 7.18 -4.07
C VAL A 162 2.30 8.10 -5.04
N ALA A 163 1.29 7.54 -5.69
CA ALA A 163 0.36 8.24 -6.56
C ALA A 163 -1.04 8.17 -5.93
N LEU A 164 -1.66 9.33 -5.68
CA LEU A 164 -3.05 9.38 -5.25
C LEU A 164 -3.96 9.57 -6.46
N VAL A 165 -4.86 8.61 -6.66
CA VAL A 165 -5.86 8.66 -7.72
C VAL A 165 -7.24 8.77 -7.10
N ASN A 166 -8.02 9.77 -7.49
CA ASN A 166 -9.42 9.92 -7.09
C ASN A 166 -10.30 10.21 -8.31
N GLN A 167 -11.46 9.56 -8.41
CA GLN A 167 -12.41 9.71 -9.52
C GLN A 167 -11.74 9.65 -10.92
N GLY A 168 -10.78 8.74 -11.09
CA GLY A 168 -10.05 8.55 -12.34
C GLY A 168 -9.00 9.61 -12.67
N LYS A 169 -8.70 10.53 -11.75
CA LYS A 169 -7.69 11.58 -11.92
C LYS A 169 -6.52 11.36 -10.96
N LEU A 170 -5.30 11.51 -11.46
CA LEU A 170 -4.10 11.58 -10.64
C LEU A 170 -4.08 12.93 -9.94
N LEU A 171 -4.26 12.94 -8.62
CA LEU A 171 -4.24 14.15 -7.81
C LEU A 171 -2.81 14.59 -7.50
N PHE A 172 -1.95 13.63 -7.15
CA PHE A 172 -0.52 13.87 -7.01
C PHE A 172 0.28 12.58 -7.19
N TYR A 173 1.57 12.75 -7.45
CA TYR A 173 2.59 11.70 -7.45
C TYR A 173 3.89 12.30 -6.90
N ASP A 174 4.46 11.68 -5.87
CA ASP A 174 5.71 12.11 -5.26
C ASP A 174 6.37 10.97 -4.45
N THR A 175 7.61 11.18 -4.02
CA THR A 175 8.27 10.29 -3.05
C THR A 175 7.59 10.40 -1.69
N LEU A 176 7.53 9.31 -0.92
CA LEU A 176 7.02 9.35 0.45
C LEU A 176 7.83 10.31 1.33
N ALA A 177 9.15 10.42 1.08
CA ALA A 177 9.99 11.41 1.74
C ALA A 177 9.52 12.84 1.48
N ASN A 178 9.18 13.19 0.24
CA ASN A 178 8.65 14.50 -0.11
C ASN A 178 7.22 14.71 0.39
N VAL A 179 6.35 13.70 0.37
CA VAL A 179 5.01 13.80 0.97
C VAL A 179 5.12 14.11 2.46
N ASN A 180 5.95 13.34 3.16
CA ASN A 180 6.25 13.56 4.57
C ASN A 180 6.91 14.91 4.81
N ALA A 181 7.82 15.37 3.93
CA ALA A 181 8.47 16.67 4.08
C ALA A 181 7.55 17.85 3.75
N ARG A 182 6.63 17.73 2.78
CA ARG A 182 5.68 18.78 2.40
C ARG A 182 4.70 19.08 3.54
N LEU A 183 4.28 18.05 4.27
CA LEU A 183 3.43 18.20 5.44
C LEU A 183 4.22 18.39 6.73
N GLY A 184 5.37 17.73 6.82
CA GLY A 184 6.41 17.94 7.83
C GLY A 184 7.24 19.21 7.60
N ARG A 185 6.78 20.18 6.78
CA ARG A 185 7.29 21.56 6.76
C ARG A 185 6.84 22.27 8.03
N GLY A 186 7.31 21.73 9.13
CA GLY A 186 7.18 22.27 10.44
C GLY A 186 5.91 21.91 11.16
N ALA A 187 5.05 20.96 10.77
CA ALA A 187 3.88 20.50 11.53
C ALA A 187 3.73 18.97 11.57
N THR A 188 3.41 18.41 12.73
CA THR A 188 3.10 16.99 12.98
C THR A 188 1.66 16.91 13.43
N SER A 189 0.85 16.11 12.73
CA SER A 189 -0.51 15.83 13.18
C SER A 189 -0.48 14.93 14.41
N VAL A 190 -1.32 15.22 15.40
CA VAL A 190 -1.41 14.49 16.66
C VAL A 190 -2.87 14.18 16.96
N ASP A 191 -3.16 12.91 17.20
CA ASP A 191 -4.44 12.43 17.69
C ASP A 191 -4.56 12.69 19.20
N LEU A 192 -5.64 13.38 19.56
CA LEU A 192 -6.02 13.73 20.92
C LEU A 192 -7.27 12.95 21.33
N ALA A 193 -7.26 12.37 22.53
CA ALA A 193 -8.45 11.78 23.14
C ALA A 193 -8.67 12.37 24.52
N PHE A 194 -9.94 12.62 24.88
CA PHE A 194 -10.35 13.26 26.13
C PHE A 194 -11.26 12.35 26.97
N THR A 195 -11.30 12.56 28.29
CA THR A 195 -12.18 11.80 29.21
C THR A 195 -13.65 12.16 29.08
N ARG A 196 -13.95 13.31 28.45
CA ARG A 196 -15.29 13.84 28.26
C ARG A 196 -15.45 14.37 26.85
N PRO A 197 -16.70 14.51 26.35
CA PRO A 197 -16.93 15.15 25.08
C PRO A 197 -16.35 16.57 25.05
N VAL A 198 -15.70 16.94 23.94
CA VAL A 198 -15.08 18.24 23.73
C VAL A 198 -15.84 19.02 22.65
N SER A 199 -16.19 20.27 22.95
CA SER A 199 -16.86 21.13 21.98
C SER A 199 -15.84 21.81 21.05
N ASP A 200 -16.29 22.25 19.87
CA ASP A 200 -15.43 23.03 18.97
C ASP A 200 -14.98 24.35 19.63
N ALA A 201 -15.79 24.90 20.54
CA ALA A 201 -15.46 26.07 21.34
C ALA A 201 -14.33 25.79 22.34
N ASP A 202 -14.35 24.64 23.02
CA ASP A 202 -13.28 24.24 23.94
C ASP A 202 -11.95 24.03 23.20
N LEU A 203 -12.00 23.37 22.03
CA LEU A 203 -10.81 23.17 21.19
C LEU A 203 -10.25 24.51 20.70
N ALA A 204 -11.11 25.43 20.26
CA ALA A 204 -10.68 26.76 19.83
C ALA A 204 -10.09 27.58 20.99
N ALA A 205 -10.66 27.50 22.19
CA ALA A 205 -10.22 28.27 23.34
C ALA A 205 -8.92 27.75 23.97
N HIS A 206 -8.74 26.43 24.02
CA HIS A 206 -7.69 25.78 24.82
C HIS A 206 -6.64 25.03 24.02
N VAL A 207 -6.93 24.61 22.79
CA VAL A 207 -6.00 23.82 21.96
C VAL A 207 -5.42 24.67 20.84
N ALA A 208 -6.27 25.38 20.09
CA ALA A 208 -5.84 26.22 18.97
C ALA A 208 -5.02 27.44 19.40
N THR A 209 -5.10 27.83 20.67
CA THR A 209 -4.35 28.96 21.24
C THR A 209 -2.95 28.58 21.72
N LEU A 210 -2.60 27.29 21.75
CA LEU A 210 -1.33 26.83 22.27
C LEU A 210 -0.18 27.18 21.32
N PRO A 211 0.95 27.74 21.82
CA PRO A 211 2.16 27.92 21.05
C PRO A 211 2.59 26.61 20.41
N GLY A 212 2.78 26.64 19.10
CA GLY A 212 3.12 25.45 18.34
C GLY A 212 1.91 24.72 17.75
N VAL A 213 0.65 25.07 18.03
CA VAL A 213 -0.50 24.47 17.32
C VAL A 213 -0.90 25.34 16.13
N SER A 214 -0.92 24.78 14.92
CA SER A 214 -1.30 25.49 13.69
C SER A 214 -2.70 25.16 13.18
N GLY A 215 -3.38 24.18 13.78
CA GLY A 215 -4.75 23.81 13.44
C GLY A 215 -5.28 22.73 14.37
N VAL A 216 -6.60 22.68 14.53
CA VAL A 216 -7.29 21.63 15.30
C VAL A 216 -8.62 21.29 14.62
N ASN A 217 -8.95 20.00 14.53
CA ASN A 217 -10.22 19.52 14.00
C ASN A 217 -10.83 18.48 14.95
N ARG A 218 -12.12 18.60 15.23
CA ARG A 218 -12.84 17.56 15.99
C ARG A 218 -13.10 16.35 15.09
N VAL A 219 -12.78 15.16 15.58
CA VAL A 219 -13.05 13.88 14.88
C VAL A 219 -14.41 13.33 15.30
N ASP A 220 -14.65 13.26 16.62
CA ASP A 220 -15.94 12.87 17.19
C ASP A 220 -16.15 13.49 18.57
N GLY A 221 -17.14 12.99 19.33
CA GLY A 221 -17.49 13.53 20.63
C GLY A 221 -16.30 13.76 21.57
N ALA A 222 -15.32 12.84 21.65
CA ALA A 222 -14.22 12.93 22.60
C ALA A 222 -12.83 12.84 21.94
N ARG A 223 -12.74 12.93 20.61
CA ARG A 223 -11.49 12.85 19.85
C ARG A 223 -11.31 14.07 18.95
N ALA A 224 -10.07 14.52 18.82
CA ALA A 224 -9.67 15.60 17.93
C ALA A 224 -8.30 15.33 17.31
N THR A 225 -7.97 15.99 16.22
CA THR A 225 -6.63 16.04 15.63
C THR A 225 -6.08 17.46 15.75
N ALA A 226 -4.80 17.59 16.10
CA ALA A 226 -4.10 18.86 16.17
C ALA A 226 -2.84 18.84 15.32
N LEU A 227 -2.61 19.90 14.53
CA LEU A 227 -1.35 20.10 13.80
C LEU A 227 -0.37 20.83 14.70
N VAL A 228 0.68 20.13 15.12
CA VAL A 228 1.70 20.64 16.05
C VAL A 228 2.99 20.96 15.31
N THR A 229 3.31 22.24 15.25
CA THR A 229 4.52 22.76 14.66
C THR A 229 5.80 22.60 15.48
N GLY A 230 6.91 22.33 14.79
CA GLY A 230 8.23 22.10 15.39
C GLY A 230 8.60 20.62 15.57
N GLY A 231 9.72 20.40 16.28
CA GLY A 231 10.27 19.08 16.58
C GLY A 231 9.73 18.46 17.87
N PRO A 232 10.34 17.37 18.35
CA PRO A 232 9.93 16.65 19.57
C PRO A 232 9.81 17.55 20.81
N GLU A 233 10.68 18.55 20.96
CA GLU A 233 10.63 19.50 22.09
C GLU A 233 9.38 20.38 22.04
N ALA A 234 8.95 20.81 20.85
CA ALA A 234 7.72 21.58 20.68
C ALA A 234 6.49 20.70 20.99
N GLN A 235 6.51 19.44 20.55
CA GLN A 235 5.46 18.48 20.89
C GLN A 235 5.36 18.25 22.41
N ALA A 236 6.49 18.12 23.10
CA ALA A 236 6.53 17.97 24.55
C ALA A 236 5.94 19.18 25.28
N GLN A 237 6.21 20.40 24.79
CA GLN A 237 5.63 21.63 25.33
C GLN A 237 4.12 21.69 25.12
N VAL A 238 3.64 21.38 23.92
CA VAL A 238 2.20 21.34 23.62
C VAL A 238 1.49 20.29 24.49
N LEU A 239 2.08 19.10 24.66
CA LEU A 239 1.55 18.07 25.54
C LEU A 239 1.41 18.55 26.99
N ALA A 240 2.45 19.18 27.53
CA ALA A 240 2.43 19.69 28.90
C ALA A 240 1.35 20.76 29.11
N GLN A 241 1.19 21.67 28.14
CA GLN A 241 0.16 22.71 28.21
C GLN A 241 -1.25 22.15 28.04
N LEU A 242 -1.46 21.21 27.10
CA LEU A 242 -2.73 20.51 26.92
C LEU A 242 -3.16 19.79 28.20
N ALA A 243 -2.24 19.10 28.87
CA ALA A 243 -2.52 18.44 30.14
C ALA A 243 -2.97 19.44 31.22
N ALA A 244 -2.42 20.66 31.22
CA ALA A 244 -2.77 21.72 32.16
C ALA A 244 -4.14 22.39 31.89
N THR A 245 -4.74 22.22 30.71
CA THR A 245 -6.05 22.82 30.38
C THR A 245 -7.21 22.24 31.19
N GLY A 246 -7.05 21.06 31.79
CA GLY A 246 -8.13 20.39 32.52
C GLY A 246 -9.24 19.81 31.62
N LEU A 247 -9.02 19.75 30.30
CA LEU A 247 -9.93 19.07 29.36
C LEU A 247 -9.97 17.54 29.55
N GLY A 248 -9.05 16.99 30.35
CA GLY A 248 -8.97 15.56 30.64
C GLY A 248 -8.33 14.80 29.49
N LEU A 249 -7.16 15.22 29.03
CA LEU A 249 -6.41 14.55 27.98
C LEU A 249 -6.00 13.13 28.43
N VAL A 250 -6.34 12.13 27.62
CA VAL A 250 -6.03 10.71 27.83
C VAL A 250 -4.97 10.22 26.85
N SER A 251 -4.94 10.79 25.65
CA SER A 251 -4.00 10.39 24.60
C SER A 251 -3.47 11.61 23.86
N PHE A 252 -2.17 11.57 23.56
CA PHE A 252 -1.46 12.46 22.65
C PHE A 252 -0.50 11.58 21.86
N GLN A 253 -0.87 11.25 20.63
CA GLN A 253 -0.07 10.38 19.78
C GLN A 253 0.07 11.01 18.40
N PRO A 254 1.28 11.07 17.82
CA PRO A 254 1.44 11.47 16.43
C PRO A 254 0.49 10.65 15.55
N SER A 255 -0.38 11.34 14.82
CA SER A 255 -1.36 10.72 13.92
C SER A 255 -0.61 9.97 12.82
N ARG A 256 -1.25 8.92 12.30
CA ARG A 256 -0.63 8.01 11.34
C ARG A 256 -0.49 8.67 9.96
N SER A 257 0.64 9.32 9.77
CA SER A 257 1.20 9.81 8.52
C SER A 257 0.49 10.99 7.83
N ALA A 258 1.33 11.85 7.28
CA ALA A 258 1.02 12.89 6.33
C ALA A 258 0.13 12.44 5.14
N LEU A 259 0.29 11.20 4.69
CA LEU A 259 -0.45 10.65 3.55
C LEU A 259 -1.95 10.53 3.84
N GLU A 260 -2.31 10.16 5.07
CA GLU A 260 -3.70 10.00 5.51
C GLU A 260 -4.43 11.35 5.54
N GLU A 261 -3.75 12.42 5.95
CA GLU A 261 -4.34 13.77 5.92
C GLU A 261 -4.59 14.28 4.50
N ILE A 262 -3.64 14.08 3.56
CA ILE A 262 -3.87 14.43 2.15
C ILE A 262 -5.03 13.63 1.59
N TYR A 263 -5.05 12.32 1.85
CA TYR A 263 -6.12 11.44 1.40
C TYR A 263 -7.49 11.94 1.89
N LEU A 264 -7.63 12.22 3.19
CA LEU A 264 -8.87 12.74 3.76
C LEU A 264 -9.25 14.10 3.17
N ARG A 265 -8.31 15.05 3.10
CA ARG A 265 -8.56 16.40 2.57
C ARG A 265 -9.05 16.38 1.13
N GLU A 266 -8.45 15.53 0.30
CA GLU A 266 -8.82 15.45 -1.13
C GLU A 266 -10.11 14.67 -1.36
N ILE A 267 -10.48 13.73 -0.48
CA ILE A 267 -11.81 13.09 -0.51
C ILE A 267 -12.89 14.07 -0.08
N SER A 268 -12.68 14.83 1.00
CA SER A 268 -13.69 15.78 1.51
C SER A 268 -14.04 16.88 0.51
N LYS A 269 -13.12 17.25 -0.40
CA LYS A 269 -13.39 18.23 -1.48
C LYS A 269 -14.21 17.65 -2.63
N GLY A 270 -14.24 16.34 -2.81
CA GLY A 270 -14.95 15.67 -3.89
C GLY A 270 -16.44 15.43 -3.62
N ASP A 271 -16.85 15.52 -2.36
CA ASP A 271 -18.23 15.34 -1.89
C ASP A 271 -18.99 16.67 -1.70
N SER A 272 -18.47 17.77 -2.24
CA SER A 272 -19.11 19.11 -2.26
C SER A 272 -19.33 19.58 -3.69
#